data_AF-M1SLW3-F1
#
_entry.id   AF-M1SLW3-F1
#
_cell.length_a   1.000
_cell.length_b   1.000
_cell.length_c   1.000
_cell.angle_alpha   90.00
_cell.angle_beta   90.00
_cell.angle_gamma   90.00
#
_symmetry.space_group_name_H-M   'P 1'
#
loop_
_entity.id
_entity.type
_entity.pdbx_description
1 polymer ?
#
loop_
_entity_poly.entity_id
_entity_poly.type
_entity_poly.pdbx_seq_one_letter_code
_entity_poly.pdbx_strand_id
1 'polypeptide(L)'
;MTNEKMIFRNRVVDKGQLRNLISWAFTNYGTARTAVMADKLKDLGFRYATKAGVSISVDDLMIPPTKRLLLEAAEEEIRATETRYQRGEITEVERFQKVIDTWNGTSEALKDEVVVHFKKTNPLNSVYMMAFSGARG
;
A
#
# COMPACT_ATOMS: atom_id res chain seq x y z
N MET A 1 26.04 30.48 -22.09
CA MET A 1 25.76 29.42 -21.10
C MET A 1 24.39 29.72 -20.52
N THR A 2 23.32 29.13 -21.08
CA THR A 2 21.96 29.34 -20.59
C THR A 2 21.86 28.75 -19.18
N ASN A 3 21.58 29.62 -18.22
CA ASN A 3 21.41 29.30 -16.81
C ASN A 3 20.08 28.53 -16.67
N GLU A 4 20.07 27.24 -17.06
CA GLU A 4 18.92 26.36 -16.86
C GLU A 4 18.74 26.18 -15.34
N LYS A 5 17.74 26.88 -14.80
CA LYS A 5 17.34 26.80 -13.40
C LYS A 5 16.95 25.36 -13.09
N MET A 6 17.86 24.60 -12.47
CA MET A 6 17.68 23.19 -12.18
C MET A 6 16.49 23.03 -11.22
N ILE A 7 15.42 22.38 -11.67
CA ILE A 7 14.19 22.22 -10.88
C ILE A 7 14.40 21.11 -9.86
N PHE A 8 14.46 21.48 -8.58
CA PHE A 8 14.55 20.55 -7.47
C PHE A 8 13.15 20.12 -6.99
N ARG A 9 12.96 18.82 -6.74
CA ARG A 9 11.73 18.25 -6.18
C ARG A 9 12.07 17.37 -4.97
N ASN A 10 11.76 17.82 -3.77
CA ASN A 10 11.95 17.04 -2.54
C ASN A 10 10.72 16.17 -2.24
N ARG A 11 10.64 14.99 -2.84
CA ARG A 11 9.56 14.02 -2.59
C ARG A 11 10.05 12.59 -2.82
N VAL A 12 9.43 11.64 -2.14
CA VAL A 12 9.57 10.21 -2.48
C VAL A 12 8.96 9.97 -3.86
N VAL A 13 9.66 9.23 -4.72
CA VAL A 13 9.24 8.93 -6.09
C VAL A 13 8.70 7.51 -6.16
N ASP A 14 7.38 7.36 -5.98
CA ASP A 14 6.65 6.13 -6.30
C ASP A 14 6.42 5.99 -7.82
N LYS A 15 5.82 4.87 -8.25
CA LYS A 15 5.46 4.62 -9.66
C LYS A 15 4.63 5.75 -10.29
N GLY A 16 3.70 6.34 -9.53
CA GLY A 16 2.86 7.44 -9.98
C GLY A 16 3.65 8.74 -10.17
N GLN A 17 4.52 9.08 -9.22
CA GLN A 17 5.42 10.22 -9.31
C GLN A 17 6.44 10.04 -10.44
N LEU A 18 6.93 8.82 -10.66
CA LEU A 18 7.83 8.51 -11.79
C LEU A 18 7.12 8.76 -13.12
N ARG A 19 5.87 8.31 -13.28
CA ARG A 19 5.05 8.62 -14.46
C ARG A 19 4.87 10.13 -14.65
N ASN A 20 4.60 10.86 -13.57
CA ASN A 20 4.47 12.32 -13.62
C ASN A 20 5.78 13.02 -14.01
N LEU A 21 6.93 12.48 -13.57
CA LEU A 21 8.25 12.99 -13.95
C LEU A 21 8.53 12.78 -15.45
N ILE A 22 8.23 11.58 -15.98
CA ILE A 22 8.37 11.27 -17.41
C ILE A 22 7.45 12.16 -18.25
N SER A 23 6.18 12.29 -17.85
CA SER A 23 5.21 13.17 -18.54
C SER A 23 5.67 14.63 -18.54
N TRP A 24 6.16 15.12 -17.40
CA TRP A 24 6.71 16.47 -17.31
C TRP A 24 7.92 16.67 -18.24
N ALA A 25 8.85 15.71 -18.29
CA ALA A 25 10.00 15.79 -19.19
C ALA A 25 9.57 15.78 -20.66
N PHE A 26 8.58 14.96 -21.01
CA PHE A 26 8.03 14.89 -22.36
C PHE A 26 7.44 16.22 -22.81
N THR A 27 6.60 16.83 -21.97
CA THR A 27 5.94 18.11 -22.28
C THR A 27 6.93 19.27 -22.39
N ASN A 28 8.00 19.29 -21.58
CA ASN A 28 8.93 20.43 -21.53
C ASN A 28 10.13 20.29 -22.48
N TYR A 29 10.54 19.06 -22.82
CA TYR A 29 11.79 18.82 -23.55
C TYR A 29 11.65 17.87 -24.76
N GLY A 30 10.46 17.31 -25.00
CA GLY A 30 10.17 16.42 -26.12
C GLY A 30 10.73 15.00 -25.97
N THR A 31 10.47 14.18 -26.99
CA THR A 31 10.71 12.72 -26.96
C THR A 31 12.18 12.35 -26.75
N ALA A 32 13.10 12.93 -27.53
CA ALA A 32 14.50 12.52 -27.53
C ALA A 32 15.18 12.74 -26.16
N ARG A 33 14.99 13.93 -25.56
CA ARG A 33 15.54 14.24 -24.24
C ARG A 33 14.89 13.40 -23.13
N THR A 34 13.59 13.12 -23.25
CA THR A 34 12.86 12.27 -22.31
C THR A 34 13.36 10.83 -22.34
N ALA A 35 13.64 10.27 -23.52
CA ALA A 35 14.20 8.93 -23.65
C ALA A 35 15.56 8.83 -22.95
N VAL A 36 16.46 9.78 -23.19
CA VAL A 36 17.77 9.84 -22.49
C VAL A 36 17.60 9.96 -20.97
N MET A 37 16.63 10.75 -20.50
CA MET A 37 16.31 10.84 -19.07
C MET A 37 15.80 9.51 -18.52
N ALA A 38 14.93 8.82 -19.24
CA ALA A 38 14.37 7.53 -18.84
C ALA A 38 15.46 6.46 -18.71
N ASP A 39 16.40 6.40 -19.65
CA ASP A 39 17.54 5.48 -19.56
C ASP A 39 18.43 5.78 -18.34
N LYS A 40 18.72 7.06 -18.08
CA LYS A 40 19.47 7.45 -16.87
C LYS A 40 18.73 7.08 -15.58
N LEU A 41 17.41 7.25 -15.55
CA LEU A 41 16.58 6.86 -14.39
C LEU A 41 16.56 5.34 -14.20
N LYS A 42 16.50 4.58 -15.29
CA LYS A 42 16.60 3.11 -15.27
C LYS A 42 17.93 2.66 -14.65
N ASP A 43 19.05 3.17 -15.15
CA ASP A 43 20.38 2.79 -14.66
C ASP A 43 20.58 3.20 -13.19
N LEU A 44 20.11 4.41 -12.81
CA LEU A 44 20.11 4.87 -11.43
C LEU A 44 19.27 3.95 -10.53
N GLY A 45 18.04 3.63 -10.98
CA GLY A 45 17.12 2.76 -10.25
C GLY A 45 17.71 1.38 -9.99
N PHE A 46 18.23 0.71 -11.02
CA PHE A 46 18.86 -0.61 -10.87
C PHE A 46 20.07 -0.56 -9.94
N ARG A 47 20.95 0.43 -10.09
CA ARG A 47 22.13 0.57 -9.24
C ARG A 47 21.77 0.72 -7.75
N TYR A 48 20.81 1.58 -7.44
CA TYR A 48 20.41 1.82 -6.06
C TYR A 48 19.53 0.69 -5.50
N ALA A 49 18.74 0.01 -6.32
CA ALA A 49 18.00 -1.18 -5.91
C ALA A 49 18.95 -2.31 -5.47
N THR A 50 20.00 -2.59 -6.26
CA THR A 50 21.02 -3.58 -5.90
C THR A 50 21.79 -3.15 -4.64
N LYS A 51 22.18 -1.87 -4.54
CA LYS A 51 22.89 -1.36 -3.37
C LYS A 51 22.06 -1.40 -2.09
N ALA A 52 20.75 -1.17 -2.19
CA ALA A 52 19.84 -1.20 -1.04
C ALA A 52 19.70 -2.61 -0.45
N GLY A 53 19.94 -3.66 -1.25
CA GLY A 53 19.94 -5.05 -0.75
C GLY A 53 18.59 -5.48 -0.16
N VAL A 54 17.48 -4.91 -0.65
CA VAL A 54 16.15 -5.20 -0.12
C VAL A 54 15.80 -6.66 -0.42
N SER A 55 15.57 -7.43 0.64
CA SER A 55 15.13 -8.83 0.59
C SER A 55 13.84 -8.99 1.40
N ILE A 56 13.13 -10.09 1.19
CA ILE A 56 11.94 -10.45 1.95
C ILE A 56 12.27 -11.64 2.83
N SER A 57 11.96 -11.51 4.12
CA SER A 57 12.05 -12.54 5.14
C SER A 57 10.70 -12.77 5.79
N VAL A 58 10.55 -13.86 6.54
CA VAL A 58 9.33 -14.13 7.32
C VAL A 58 9.13 -13.04 8.38
N ASP A 59 10.21 -12.52 8.95
CA ASP A 59 10.18 -11.46 9.97
C ASP A 59 9.65 -10.13 9.42
N ASP A 60 9.70 -9.93 8.09
CA ASP A 60 9.11 -8.75 7.46
C ASP A 60 7.58 -8.76 7.46
N LEU A 61 6.94 -9.92 7.68
CA LEU A 61 5.48 -10.08 7.77
C LEU A 61 4.96 -9.75 9.18
N MET A 62 5.18 -8.50 9.59
CA MET A 62 4.76 -8.02 10.90
C MET A 62 3.23 -7.98 11.03
N ILE A 63 2.71 -8.64 12.04
CA ILE A 63 1.28 -8.66 12.35
C ILE A 63 0.98 -7.53 13.35
N PRO A 64 0.05 -6.60 13.06
CA PRO A 64 -0.28 -5.55 14.00
C PRO A 64 -0.98 -6.13 15.24
N PRO A 65 -0.69 -5.60 16.44
CA PRO A 65 -1.28 -6.10 17.68
C PRO A 65 -2.81 -5.91 17.72
N THR A 66 -3.33 -4.95 16.94
CA THR A 66 -4.76 -4.66 16.79
C THR A 66 -5.54 -5.79 16.13
N LYS A 67 -4.87 -6.71 15.41
CA LYS A 67 -5.52 -7.84 14.73
C LYS A 67 -6.41 -8.66 15.66
N ARG A 68 -5.93 -8.98 16.86
CA ARG A 68 -6.68 -9.81 17.81
C ARG A 68 -7.98 -9.11 18.25
N LEU A 69 -7.89 -7.82 18.56
CA LEU A 69 -9.05 -7.02 18.98
C LEU A 69 -10.09 -6.91 17.86
N LEU A 70 -9.66 -6.73 16.61
CA LEU A 70 -10.54 -6.68 15.46
C LEU A 70 -11.27 -8.01 15.22
N LEU A 71 -10.59 -9.14 15.40
CA LEU A 71 -11.19 -10.48 15.30
C LEU A 71 -12.19 -10.74 16.43
N GLU A 72 -11.82 -10.42 17.67
CA GLU A 72 -12.72 -10.56 18.83
C GLU A 72 -14.00 -9.72 18.66
N ALA A 73 -13.88 -8.49 18.15
CA ALA A 73 -15.03 -7.64 17.86
C ALA A 73 -15.92 -8.21 16.73
N ALA A 74 -15.33 -8.74 15.67
CA ALA A 74 -16.04 -9.36 14.56
C ALA A 74 -16.81 -10.62 15.00
N GLU A 75 -16.16 -11.48 15.80
CA GLU A 75 -16.78 -12.67 16.36
C GLU A 75 -17.97 -12.33 17.26
N GLU A 76 -17.87 -11.27 18.07
CA GLU A 76 -18.97 -10.81 18.90
C GLU A 76 -20.15 -10.28 18.08
N GLU A 77 -19.89 -9.53 17.01
CA GLU A 77 -20.94 -9.06 16.11
C GLU A 77 -21.64 -10.23 15.39
N ILE A 78 -20.89 -11.25 14.98
CA ILE A 78 -21.44 -12.47 14.39
C ILE A 78 -22.28 -13.24 15.41
N ARG A 79 -21.82 -13.39 16.66
CA ARG A 79 -22.60 -14.02 17.73
C ARG A 79 -23.92 -13.29 18.00
N ALA A 80 -23.88 -11.96 18.03
CA ALA A 80 -25.08 -11.14 18.19
C ALA A 80 -26.06 -11.35 17.02
N THR A 81 -25.54 -11.40 15.79
CA THR A 81 -26.33 -11.67 14.58
C THR A 81 -26.99 -13.04 14.62
N GLU A 82 -26.25 -14.07 15.04
CA GLU A 82 -26.77 -15.44 15.19
C GLU A 82 -27.86 -15.50 16.25
N THR A 83 -27.69 -14.78 17.37
CA THR A 83 -28.70 -14.68 18.42
C THR A 83 -30.01 -14.06 17.90
N ARG A 84 -29.92 -13.02 17.07
CA ARG A 84 -31.10 -12.39 16.45
C ARG A 84 -31.81 -13.34 15.48
N TYR A 85 -31.05 -14.11 14.71
CA TYR A 85 -31.60 -15.13 13.83
C TYR A 85 -32.35 -16.22 14.62
N GLN A 86 -31.76 -16.72 15.71
CA GLN A 86 -32.40 -17.73 16.58
C GLN A 86 -33.70 -17.23 17.23
N ARG A 87 -33.81 -15.92 17.45
CA ARG A 87 -35.05 -15.28 17.96
C ARG A 87 -36.09 -15.01 16.86
N GLY A 88 -35.78 -15.30 15.60
CA GLY A 88 -36.64 -15.01 14.46
C GLY A 88 -36.74 -13.51 14.12
N GLU A 89 -35.81 -12.69 14.60
CA GLU A 89 -35.80 -11.24 14.36
C GLU A 89 -35.29 -10.89 12.94
N ILE A 90 -34.50 -11.77 12.34
CA ILE A 90 -33.91 -11.61 11.00
C ILE A 90 -34.07 -12.89 10.19
N THR A 91 -34.04 -12.76 8.87
CA THR A 91 -34.06 -13.88 7.92
C THR A 91 -32.67 -14.50 7.73
N GLU A 92 -32.64 -15.70 7.14
CA GLU A 92 -31.38 -16.39 6.82
C GLU A 92 -30.51 -15.61 5.82
N VAL A 93 -31.15 -14.95 4.84
CA VAL A 93 -30.47 -14.08 3.86
C VAL A 93 -29.85 -12.87 4.55
N GLU A 94 -30.58 -12.19 5.45
CA GLU A 94 -30.06 -11.04 6.20
C GLU A 94 -28.91 -11.44 7.12
N ARG A 95 -29.03 -12.60 7.79
CA ARG A 95 -27.94 -13.16 8.62
C ARG A 95 -26.69 -13.39 7.79
N PHE A 96 -26.82 -14.00 6.61
CA PHE A 96 -25.69 -14.29 5.73
C PHE A 96 -25.02 -13.00 5.22
N GLN A 97 -25.82 -12.03 4.76
CA GLN A 97 -25.31 -10.73 4.32
C GLN A 97 -24.56 -10.02 5.46
N LYS A 98 -25.12 -10.03 6.66
CA LYS A 98 -24.51 -9.37 7.82
C LYS A 98 -23.16 -9.99 8.20
N VAL A 99 -23.04 -11.32 8.13
CA VAL A 99 -21.76 -12.01 8.38
C VAL A 99 -20.71 -11.63 7.32
N ILE A 100 -21.09 -11.57 6.04
CA ILE A 100 -20.19 -11.12 4.96
C ILE A 100 -19.73 -9.69 5.21
N ASP A 101 -20.66 -8.79 5.55
CA ASP A 101 -20.37 -7.38 5.77
C ASP A 101 -19.42 -7.19 6.96
N THR A 102 -19.63 -7.92 8.06
CA THR A 102 -18.72 -7.91 9.20
C THR A 102 -17.31 -8.36 8.80
N TRP A 103 -17.16 -9.49 8.11
CA TRP A 103 -15.83 -9.96 7.69
C TRP A 103 -15.13 -9.00 6.72
N ASN A 104 -15.88 -8.44 5.75
CA ASN A 104 -15.34 -7.46 4.81
C ASN A 104 -14.88 -6.19 5.54
N GLY A 105 -15.71 -5.66 6.45
CA GLY A 105 -15.38 -4.49 7.26
C GLY A 105 -14.15 -4.71 8.13
N THR A 106 -14.06 -5.85 8.81
CA THR A 106 -12.90 -6.23 9.63
C THR A 106 -11.64 -6.39 8.78
N SER A 107 -11.75 -6.95 7.57
CA SER A 107 -10.62 -7.12 6.65
C SER A 107 -10.03 -5.78 6.20
N GLU A 108 -10.87 -4.84 5.77
CA GLU A 108 -10.41 -3.50 5.38
C GLU A 108 -9.86 -2.72 6.59
N ALA A 109 -10.51 -2.80 7.76
CA ALA A 109 -9.98 -2.17 8.98
C ALA A 109 -8.60 -2.72 9.36
N LEU A 110 -8.40 -4.04 9.28
CA LEU A 110 -7.11 -4.66 9.55
C LEU A 110 -6.05 -4.23 8.54
N LYS A 111 -6.41 -4.14 7.26
CA LYS A 111 -5.51 -3.67 6.20
C LYS A 111 -5.03 -2.25 6.49
N ASP A 112 -5.92 -1.33 6.84
CA ASP A 112 -5.55 0.05 7.20
C ASP A 112 -4.64 0.10 8.43
N GLU A 113 -4.93 -0.71 9.44
CA GLU A 113 -4.10 -0.84 10.64
C GLU A 113 -2.69 -1.37 10.32
N VAL A 114 -2.55 -2.33 9.40
CA VAL A 114 -1.25 -2.81 8.92
C VAL A 114 -0.45 -1.67 8.31
N VAL A 115 -1.06 -0.83 7.46
CA VAL A 115 -0.39 0.33 6.85
C VAL A 115 0.10 1.31 7.90
N VAL A 116 -0.76 1.64 8.87
CA VAL A 116 -0.43 2.55 9.97
C VAL A 116 0.68 1.98 10.84
N HIS A 117 0.65 0.67 11.10
CA HIS A 117 1.67 -0.01 11.88
C HIS A 117 3.05 0.12 11.22
N PHE A 118 3.19 -0.28 9.95
CA PHE A 118 4.46 -0.17 9.24
C PHE A 118 4.98 1.27 9.17
N LYS A 119 4.12 2.25 8.91
CA LYS A 119 4.52 3.67 8.90
C LYS A 119 5.12 4.14 10.22
N LYS A 120 4.63 3.62 11.35
CA LYS A 120 5.08 4.02 12.69
C LYS A 120 6.29 3.23 13.17
N THR A 121 6.34 1.93 12.91
CA THR A 121 7.35 1.04 13.50
C THR A 121 8.53 0.79 12.57
N ASN A 122 8.28 0.54 11.30
CA ASN A 122 9.32 0.19 10.32
C ASN A 122 8.95 0.68 8.91
N PRO A 123 9.11 1.98 8.61
CA PRO A 123 8.79 2.54 7.30
C PRO A 123 9.73 2.05 6.18
N LEU A 124 10.85 1.40 6.53
CA LEU A 124 11.81 0.79 5.60
C LEU A 124 11.66 -0.74 5.53
N ASN A 125 10.55 -1.30 6.03
CA ASN A 125 10.23 -2.70 5.84
C ASN A 125 10.12 -3.03 4.34
N SER A 126 10.71 -4.16 3.93
CA SER A 126 10.82 -4.56 2.53
C SER A 126 9.46 -4.76 1.85
N VAL A 127 8.55 -5.47 2.53
CA VAL A 127 7.19 -5.75 2.04
C VAL A 127 6.40 -4.46 1.90
N TYR A 128 6.44 -3.60 2.93
CA TYR A 128 5.81 -2.28 2.91
C TYR A 128 6.36 -1.42 1.75
N MET A 129 7.68 -1.30 1.62
CA MET A 129 8.29 -0.51 0.55
C MET A 129 7.87 -1.00 -0.84
N MET A 130 7.87 -2.31 -1.08
CA MET A 130 7.50 -2.86 -2.40
C MET A 130 6.04 -2.58 -2.76
N ALA A 131 5.12 -2.78 -1.81
CA ALA A 131 3.68 -2.56 -2.02
C ALA A 131 3.37 -1.07 -2.26
N PHE A 132 3.87 -0.18 -1.40
CA PHE A 132 3.52 1.24 -1.44
C PHE A 132 4.31 2.06 -2.45
N SER A 133 5.49 1.59 -2.90
CA SER A 133 6.20 2.22 -4.02
C SER A 133 5.56 1.91 -5.38
N GLY A 134 4.68 0.90 -5.45
CA GLY A 134 4.13 0.37 -6.70
C GLY A 134 5.14 -0.45 -7.50
N ALA A 135 6.22 -0.90 -6.87
CA ALA A 135 7.19 -1.80 -7.48
C ALA A 135 6.60 -3.20 -7.66
N ARG A 136 5.94 -3.73 -6.62
CA ARG A 136 5.28 -5.04 -6.62
C ARG A 136 4.33 -5.18 -5.43
N GLY A 137 3.13 -5.68 -5.65
CA GLY A 137 2.08 -5.79 -4.63
C GLY A 137 0.81 -5.07 -5.05
#